data_AF-A0AAD6VAK3-F1
#
_entry.id   AF-A0AAD6VAK3-F1
#
_cell.length_a   1.000
_cell.length_b   1.000
_cell.length_c   1.000
_cell.angle_alpha   90.00
_cell.angle_beta   90.00
_cell.angle_gamma   90.00
#
_symmetry.space_group_name_H-M   'P 1'
#
loop_
_entity.id
_entity.type
_entity.pdbx_description
1 polymer ?
#
loop_
_entity_poly.entity_id
_entity_poly.type
_entity_poly.pdbx_seq_one_letter_code
_entity_poly.pdbx_strand_id
1 'polypeptide(L)'
;MAQVTTALRGALVEEWGKVRRVDSEEGDTMRSCSLGTIAEDSRDATYVRYEMLVDKYARFKRVAAEFELQTFYGQLTHIYRVHFPTACQPLDIEEPTTYILAAVRACSLQSDDAQLRGLDIHFYSGYGHLDVIDITSLQALVGRVPASDNVWAVIDRSGALARAHWEAEDPVE
;
A
#
# COMPACT_ATOMS: atom_id res chain seq x y z
N MET A 1 -23.26 10.49 -1.03
CA MET A 1 -23.45 9.27 -1.86
C MET A 1 -24.11 9.57 -3.21
N ALA A 2 -25.31 10.18 -3.27
CA ALA A 2 -26.01 10.43 -4.55
C ALA A 2 -25.21 11.24 -5.59
N GLN A 3 -24.43 12.25 -5.15
CA GLN A 3 -23.61 13.07 -6.05
C GLN A 3 -22.41 12.31 -6.65
N VAL A 4 -21.76 11.44 -5.88
CA VAL A 4 -20.63 10.63 -6.33
C VAL A 4 -21.07 9.59 -7.36
N THR A 5 -22.21 8.93 -7.13
CA THR A 5 -22.77 7.97 -8.09
C THR A 5 -23.13 8.65 -9.41
N THR A 6 -23.66 9.87 -9.37
CA THR A 6 -23.94 10.65 -10.57
C THR A 6 -22.67 11.07 -11.29
N ALA A 7 -21.63 11.49 -10.55
CA ALA A 7 -20.34 11.85 -11.11
C ALA A 7 -19.67 10.68 -11.83
N LEU A 8 -19.69 9.49 -11.24
CA LEU A 8 -19.08 8.29 -11.83
C LEU A 8 -19.78 7.83 -13.13
N ARG A 9 -21.04 8.21 -13.40
CA ARG A 9 -21.70 7.90 -14.68
C ARG A 9 -21.02 8.57 -15.87
N GLY A 10 -20.39 9.72 -15.66
CA GLY A 10 -19.62 10.42 -16.69
C GLY A 10 -18.17 9.97 -16.79
N ALA A 11 -17.71 9.08 -15.91
CA ALA A 11 -16.33 8.60 -15.87
C ALA A 11 -16.18 7.28 -16.63
N LEU A 12 -14.99 7.09 -17.21
CA LEU A 12 -14.53 5.79 -17.69
C LEU A 12 -13.75 5.13 -16.55
N VAL A 13 -14.21 3.94 -16.13
CA VAL A 13 -13.58 3.18 -15.04
C VAL A 13 -13.00 1.90 -15.61
N GLU A 14 -11.69 1.72 -15.43
CA GLU A 14 -10.96 0.53 -15.83
C GLU A 14 -10.29 -0.09 -14.60
N GLU A 15 -10.19 -1.42 -14.59
CA GLU A 15 -9.43 -2.15 -13.59
C GLU A 15 -8.12 -2.66 -14.20
N TRP A 16 -7.02 -2.45 -13.48
CA TRP A 16 -5.68 -2.81 -13.90
C TRP A 16 -5.08 -3.87 -12.98
N GLY A 17 -4.31 -4.79 -13.57
CA GLY A 17 -3.68 -5.88 -12.81
C GLY A 17 -2.33 -5.52 -12.19
N LYS A 18 -1.67 -4.46 -12.68
CA LYS A 18 -0.31 -4.08 -12.31
C LYS A 18 -0.14 -2.57 -12.34
N VAL A 19 0.73 -2.08 -11.48
CA VAL A 19 1.24 -0.71 -11.49
C VAL A 19 2.75 -0.76 -11.31
N ARG A 20 3.47 0.11 -12.02
CA ARG A 20 4.90 0.30 -11.81
C ARG A 20 5.14 1.70 -11.29
N ARG A 21 5.84 1.80 -10.17
CA ARG A 21 6.33 3.06 -9.65
C ARG A 21 7.51 3.54 -10.50
N VAL A 22 7.47 4.76 -11.03
CA VAL A 22 8.47 5.28 -11.99
C VAL A 22 9.27 6.46 -11.45
N ASP A 23 8.85 7.01 -10.31
CA ASP A 23 9.43 8.14 -9.59
C ASP A 23 10.48 7.72 -8.54
N SER A 24 10.81 6.42 -8.45
CA SER A 24 11.85 5.88 -7.59
C SER A 24 12.92 5.15 -8.43
N GLU A 25 14.17 5.17 -7.97
CA GLU A 25 15.26 4.42 -8.60
C GLU A 25 15.03 2.90 -8.56
N GLU A 26 14.20 2.43 -7.62
CA GLU A 26 13.91 1.02 -7.36
C GLU A 26 12.90 0.42 -8.36
N GLY A 27 11.98 1.24 -8.90
CA GLY A 27 11.14 0.85 -10.03
C GLY A 27 10.12 -0.28 -9.73
N ASP A 28 9.65 -0.38 -8.48
CA ASP A 28 8.81 -1.48 -8.02
C ASP A 28 7.57 -1.69 -8.90
N THR A 29 7.35 -2.94 -9.31
CA THR A 29 6.14 -3.36 -10.02
C THR A 29 5.25 -4.13 -9.07
N MET A 30 4.15 -3.50 -8.66
CA MET A 30 3.16 -4.06 -7.76
C MET A 30 2.00 -4.66 -8.56
N ARG A 31 1.36 -5.67 -7.99
CA ARG A 31 0.29 -6.43 -8.65
C ARG A 31 -0.95 -6.49 -7.78
N SER A 32 -2.13 -6.37 -8.38
CA SER A 32 -3.38 -6.68 -7.69
C SER A 32 -3.56 -8.20 -7.57
N CYS A 33 -4.03 -8.67 -6.40
CA CYS A 33 -4.30 -10.10 -6.20
C CYS A 33 -5.54 -10.59 -6.97
N SER A 34 -6.46 -9.69 -7.36
CA SER A 34 -7.73 -10.03 -8.02
C SER A 34 -7.61 -10.38 -9.50
N LEU A 35 -6.73 -9.68 -10.25
CA LEU A 35 -6.58 -9.85 -11.70
C LEU A 35 -5.36 -10.71 -12.07
N GLY A 36 -4.73 -11.34 -11.09
CA GLY A 36 -3.46 -12.02 -11.24
C GLY A 36 -3.52 -13.54 -11.10
N THR A 37 -3.00 -14.28 -12.09
CA THR A 37 -2.58 -15.68 -11.92
C THR A 37 -1.25 -15.78 -11.15
N ILE A 38 -1.25 -16.46 -10.01
CA ILE A 38 -0.04 -16.80 -9.25
C ILE A 38 0.62 -17.99 -9.96
N ALA A 39 1.86 -17.83 -10.44
CA ALA A 39 2.65 -18.98 -10.84
C ALA A 39 3.27 -19.62 -9.59
N GLU A 40 3.44 -20.93 -9.59
CA GLU A 40 3.92 -21.70 -8.42
C GLU A 40 5.26 -21.19 -7.87
N ASP A 41 6.13 -20.68 -8.76
CA ASP A 41 7.44 -20.10 -8.44
C ASP A 41 7.44 -18.54 -8.44
N SER A 42 6.26 -17.90 -8.50
CA SER A 42 6.19 -16.44 -8.47
C SER A 42 6.24 -15.89 -7.06
N ARG A 43 7.12 -14.91 -6.84
CA ARG A 43 7.11 -14.09 -5.62
C ARG A 43 5.78 -13.37 -5.48
N ASP A 44 5.25 -13.30 -4.27
CA ASP A 44 4.00 -12.59 -3.97
C ASP A 44 4.21 -11.08 -4.05
N ALA A 45 4.03 -10.52 -5.26
CA ALA A 45 4.13 -9.09 -5.53
C ALA A 45 2.82 -8.32 -5.24
N THR A 46 1.96 -8.87 -4.36
CA THR A 46 0.68 -8.24 -4.00
C THR A 46 0.73 -7.46 -2.69
N TYR A 47 1.83 -7.52 -1.95
CA TYR A 47 1.96 -6.82 -0.66
C TYR A 47 2.72 -5.52 -0.80
N VAL A 48 2.19 -4.47 -0.19
CA VAL A 48 2.67 -3.11 -0.34
C VAL A 48 2.80 -2.42 1.01
N ARG A 49 3.76 -1.51 1.09
CA ARG A 49 3.78 -0.44 2.08
C ARG A 49 3.08 0.78 1.52
N TYR A 50 2.24 1.41 2.33
CA TYR A 50 1.55 2.64 1.96
C TYR A 50 1.49 3.60 3.14
N GLU A 51 1.35 4.89 2.83
CA GLU A 51 1.30 5.94 3.84
C GLU A 51 0.03 6.76 3.71
N MET A 52 -0.58 7.07 4.85
CA MET A 52 -1.81 7.84 4.92
C MET A 52 -1.75 8.86 6.05
N LEU A 53 -2.43 9.98 5.84
CA LEU A 53 -2.68 10.97 6.88
C LEU A 53 -3.85 10.51 7.76
N VAL A 54 -3.56 10.24 9.03
CA VAL A 54 -4.53 9.78 10.03
C VAL A 54 -4.80 10.89 11.03
N ASP A 55 -6.07 11.16 11.32
CA ASP A 55 -6.45 12.11 12.36
C ASP A 55 -6.13 11.53 13.75
N LYS A 56 -5.18 12.16 14.46
CA LYS A 56 -4.79 11.83 15.83
C LYS A 56 -5.98 11.85 16.78
N TYR A 57 -6.97 12.71 16.51
CA TYR A 57 -8.13 12.93 17.37
C TYR A 57 -9.41 12.33 16.79
N ALA A 58 -9.32 11.33 15.88
CA ALA A 58 -10.50 10.71 15.25
C ALA A 58 -11.56 10.20 16.25
N ARG A 59 -11.13 9.85 17.48
CA ARG A 59 -12.03 9.42 18.58
C ARG A 59 -12.73 10.58 19.30
N PHE A 60 -12.21 11.80 19.21
CA PHE A 60 -12.69 13.00 19.91
C PHE A 60 -13.39 13.97 18.96
N LYS A 61 -14.70 13.76 18.77
CA LYS A 61 -15.56 14.50 17.81
C LYS A 61 -15.60 16.04 17.94
N ARG A 62 -15.03 16.62 18.99
CA ARG A 62 -15.05 18.07 19.28
C ARG A 62 -13.67 18.73 19.20
N VAL A 63 -12.63 17.96 18.89
CA VAL A 63 -11.29 18.47 18.70
C VAL A 63 -11.10 18.69 17.19
N ALA A 64 -10.40 19.76 16.82
CA ALA A 64 -10.03 19.99 15.43
C ALA A 64 -9.14 18.84 14.95
N ALA A 65 -9.38 18.35 13.74
CA ALA A 65 -8.59 17.26 13.19
C ALA A 65 -7.12 17.68 13.08
N GLU A 66 -6.23 16.82 13.54
CA GLU A 66 -4.79 16.99 13.40
C GLU A 66 -4.23 15.72 12.77
N PHE A 67 -3.71 15.85 11.55
CA PHE A 67 -3.27 14.69 10.79
C PHE A 67 -1.80 14.39 11.03
N GLU A 68 -1.48 13.10 11.19
CA GLU A 68 -0.11 12.59 11.13
C GLU A 68 0.03 11.56 10.01
N LEU A 69 1.19 11.58 9.37
CA LEU A 69 1.54 10.55 8.40
C LEU A 69 1.85 9.26 9.15
N GLN A 70 1.14 8.19 8.80
CA GLN A 70 1.37 6.86 9.34
C GLN A 70 1.65 5.87 8.22
N THR A 71 2.55 4.93 8.50
CA THR A 71 2.91 3.84 7.61
C THR A 71 2.05 2.61 7.88
N PHE A 72 1.58 1.98 6.81
CA PHE A 72 0.75 0.79 6.83
C PHE A 72 1.31 -0.26 5.87
N TYR A 73 0.90 -1.50 6.09
CA TYR A 73 1.20 -2.64 5.24
C TYR A 73 -0.09 -3.36 4.90
N GLY A 74 -0.20 -3.88 3.67
CA GLY A 74 -1.41 -4.56 3.25
C GLY A 74 -1.28 -5.26 1.91
N GLN A 75 -2.33 -5.98 1.53
CA GLN A 75 -2.43 -6.63 0.23
C GLN A 75 -3.15 -5.74 -0.76
N LEU A 76 -2.50 -5.39 -1.87
CA LEU A 76 -3.10 -4.71 -3.01
C LEU A 76 -4.12 -5.64 -3.69
N THR A 77 -5.39 -5.31 -3.55
CA THR A 77 -6.51 -6.11 -4.04
C THR A 77 -7.00 -5.67 -5.41
N HIS A 78 -7.09 -4.36 -5.67
CA HIS A 78 -7.56 -3.80 -6.92
C HIS A 78 -6.81 -2.51 -7.26
N ILE A 79 -6.71 -2.21 -8.56
CA ILE A 79 -6.19 -0.94 -9.06
C ILE A 79 -7.23 -0.39 -10.04
N TYR A 80 -7.77 0.78 -9.74
CA TYR A 80 -8.78 1.43 -10.58
C TYR A 80 -8.20 2.66 -11.24
N ARG A 81 -8.34 2.76 -12.56
CA ARG A 81 -8.15 4.00 -13.30
C ARG A 81 -9.53 4.62 -13.53
N VAL A 82 -9.75 5.80 -12.96
CA VAL A 82 -10.98 6.58 -13.11
C VAL A 82 -10.66 7.81 -13.95
N HIS A 83 -11.10 7.81 -15.19
CA HIS A 83 -10.88 8.91 -16.12
C HIS A 83 -12.17 9.72 -16.34
N PHE A 84 -12.10 11.01 -16.05
CA PHE A 84 -13.15 11.98 -16.35
C PHE A 84 -12.80 12.67 -17.66
N PRO A 85 -13.47 12.35 -18.79
CA PRO A 85 -13.13 12.93 -20.09
C PRO A 85 -13.57 14.40 -20.22
N THR A 86 -14.43 14.87 -19.32
CA THR A 86 -14.95 16.23 -19.25
C THR A 86 -15.03 16.70 -17.80
N ALA A 87 -15.20 18.01 -17.61
CA ALA A 87 -15.44 18.60 -16.29
C ALA A 87 -16.55 17.86 -15.52
N CYS A 88 -16.33 17.67 -14.22
CA CYS A 88 -17.27 17.08 -13.29
C CYS A 88 -17.44 18.02 -12.09
N GLN A 89 -18.37 18.98 -12.23
CA GLN A 89 -18.66 20.00 -11.21
C GLN A 89 -18.95 19.43 -9.81
N PRO A 90 -19.69 18.30 -9.63
CA PRO A 90 -19.88 17.73 -8.29
C PRO A 90 -18.61 17.26 -7.57
N LEU A 91 -17.51 17.07 -8.32
CA LEU A 91 -16.21 16.65 -7.80
C LEU A 91 -15.15 17.75 -7.93
N ASP A 92 -15.55 18.98 -8.31
CA ASP A 92 -14.64 20.10 -8.55
C ASP A 92 -13.56 19.81 -9.60
N ILE A 93 -13.91 18.97 -10.60
CA ILE A 93 -13.04 18.64 -11.72
C ILE A 93 -13.35 19.61 -12.85
N GLU A 94 -12.44 20.53 -13.16
CA GLU A 94 -12.66 21.55 -14.21
C GLU A 94 -12.16 21.09 -15.58
N GLU A 95 -11.15 20.23 -15.62
CA GLU A 95 -10.50 19.74 -16.84
C GLU A 95 -10.46 18.20 -16.90
N PRO A 96 -10.26 17.59 -18.09
CA PRO A 96 -10.17 16.15 -18.22
C PRO A 96 -9.07 15.58 -17.30
N THR A 97 -9.47 14.76 -16.33
CA THR A 97 -8.60 14.34 -15.22
C THR A 97 -8.62 12.82 -15.07
N THR A 98 -7.48 12.23 -14.71
CA THR A 98 -7.36 10.81 -14.41
C THR A 98 -6.90 10.62 -12.98
N TYR A 99 -7.67 9.85 -12.21
CA TYR A 99 -7.28 9.35 -10.90
C TYR A 99 -6.92 7.88 -11.02
N ILE A 100 -5.89 7.47 -10.30
CA ILE A 100 -5.55 6.05 -10.14
C ILE A 100 -5.67 5.75 -8.66
N LEU A 101 -6.53 4.80 -8.33
CA LEU A 101 -6.82 4.40 -6.97
C LEU A 101 -6.34 2.97 -6.71
N ALA A 102 -5.74 2.74 -5.56
CA ALA A 102 -5.42 1.41 -5.07
C ALA A 102 -6.42 1.01 -3.97
N ALA A 103 -6.97 -0.20 -4.08
CA ALA A 103 -7.69 -0.83 -3.00
C ALA A 103 -6.74 -1.77 -2.25
N VAL A 104 -6.38 -1.44 -1.01
CA VAL A 104 -5.44 -2.19 -0.19
C VAL A 104 -6.16 -2.77 1.01
N ARG A 105 -6.08 -4.08 1.21
CA ARG A 105 -6.59 -4.73 2.40
C ARG A 105 -5.51 -4.67 3.49
N ALA A 106 -5.73 -3.84 4.50
CA ALA A 106 -4.75 -3.56 5.54
C ALA A 106 -4.39 -4.83 6.33
N CYS A 107 -3.12 -5.04 6.64
CA CYS A 107 -2.68 -6.04 7.60
C CYS A 107 -2.97 -5.53 9.03
N SER A 108 -3.61 -6.36 9.86
CA SER A 108 -3.75 -6.08 11.29
C SER A 108 -2.44 -6.42 11.99
N LEU A 109 -1.54 -5.44 12.03
CA LEU A 109 -0.24 -5.60 12.67
C LEU A 109 -0.43 -5.96 14.14
N GLN A 110 0.32 -6.98 14.57
CA GLN A 110 0.43 -7.30 15.97
C GLN A 110 1.24 -6.20 16.65
N SER A 111 1.01 -6.01 17.94
CA SER A 111 1.77 -5.04 18.72
C SER A 111 3.18 -5.59 18.88
N ASP A 112 4.07 -5.25 17.94
CA ASP A 112 5.37 -5.92 17.80
C ASP A 112 6.38 -5.52 18.88
N ASP A 113 7.19 -6.52 19.26
CA ASP A 113 8.41 -6.46 20.06
C ASP A 113 9.36 -5.34 19.59
N ALA A 114 9.85 -4.53 20.53
CA ALA A 114 10.63 -3.34 20.23
C ALA A 114 11.93 -3.64 19.45
N GLN A 115 12.49 -4.85 19.58
CA GLN A 115 13.73 -5.23 18.88
C GLN A 115 13.50 -5.46 17.37
N LEU A 116 12.35 -6.02 16.97
CA LEU A 116 12.06 -6.34 15.57
C LEU A 116 11.59 -5.12 14.78
N ARG A 117 11.03 -4.11 15.45
CA ARG A 117 10.72 -2.80 14.85
C ARG A 117 11.96 -2.07 14.33
N GLY A 118 13.10 -2.24 14.99
CA GLY A 118 14.37 -1.63 14.54
C GLY A 118 14.93 -2.26 13.26
N LEU A 119 14.33 -3.36 12.80
CA LEU A 119 14.74 -4.13 11.63
C LEU A 119 13.70 -4.08 10.50
N ASP A 120 12.69 -3.19 10.56
CA ASP A 120 11.64 -3.08 9.53
C ASP A 120 10.90 -4.42 9.26
N ILE A 121 10.78 -5.26 10.30
CA ILE A 121 10.05 -6.53 10.29
C ILE A 121 8.77 -6.37 11.12
N HIS A 122 7.63 -6.63 10.49
CA HIS A 122 6.31 -6.47 11.11
C HIS A 122 5.48 -7.73 11.07
N PHE A 123 4.78 -8.08 12.15
CA PHE A 123 3.98 -9.31 12.18
C PHE A 123 2.49 -9.02 12.04
N TYR A 124 1.77 -9.89 11.34
CA TYR A 124 0.31 -9.86 11.30
C TYR A 124 -0.26 -11.27 11.22
N SER A 125 -1.49 -11.43 11.71
CA SER A 125 -2.22 -12.72 11.70
C SER A 125 -3.57 -12.63 11.01
N GLY A 126 -3.98 -11.43 10.60
CA GLY A 126 -5.25 -11.19 9.94
C GLY A 126 -5.26 -9.87 9.20
N TYR A 127 -6.36 -9.65 8.49
CA TYR A 127 -6.59 -8.41 7.75
C TYR A 127 -7.62 -7.53 8.45
N GLY A 128 -7.38 -6.23 8.38
CA GLY A 128 -8.29 -5.20 8.83
C GLY A 128 -9.22 -4.72 7.71
N HIS A 129 -9.39 -3.41 7.66
CA HIS A 129 -10.25 -2.71 6.74
C HIS A 129 -9.68 -2.70 5.31
N LEU A 130 -10.54 -2.34 4.35
CA LEU A 130 -10.16 -2.08 2.97
C LEU A 130 -9.99 -0.57 2.80
N ASP A 131 -8.77 -0.15 2.50
CA ASP A 131 -8.45 1.23 2.16
C ASP A 131 -8.56 1.43 0.66
N VAL A 132 -9.22 2.52 0.23
CA VAL A 132 -9.18 2.98 -1.16
C VAL A 132 -8.44 4.30 -1.17
N ILE A 133 -7.21 4.28 -1.68
CA ILE A 133 -6.25 5.37 -1.59
C ILE A 133 -5.80 5.82 -2.98
N ASP A 134 -5.28 7.03 -3.08
CA ASP A 134 -4.56 7.45 -4.27
C ASP A 134 -3.34 6.55 -4.49
N ILE A 135 -3.05 6.18 -5.73
CA ILE A 135 -1.96 5.25 -6.05
C ILE A 135 -0.60 5.76 -5.58
N THR A 136 -0.43 7.08 -5.47
CA THR A 136 0.81 7.71 -5.01
C THR A 136 1.07 7.51 -3.52
N SER A 137 0.07 7.08 -2.75
CA SER A 137 0.24 6.66 -1.37
C SER A 137 1.01 5.34 -1.24
N LEU A 138 1.09 4.52 -2.30
CA LEU A 138 1.90 3.31 -2.31
C LEU A 138 3.40 3.68 -2.37
N GLN A 139 4.15 3.25 -1.36
CA GLN A 139 5.55 3.61 -1.21
C GLN A 139 6.50 2.55 -1.78
N ALA A 140 6.22 1.27 -1.53
CA ALA A 140 7.11 0.17 -1.88
C ALA A 140 6.38 -1.17 -1.96
N LEU A 141 6.95 -2.09 -2.74
CA LEU A 141 6.62 -3.51 -2.70
C LEU A 141 7.33 -4.15 -1.50
N VAL A 142 6.60 -4.91 -0.68
CA VAL A 142 7.17 -5.59 0.49
C VAL A 142 7.08 -7.10 0.35
N GLY A 143 8.03 -7.80 0.97
CA GLY A 143 7.99 -9.25 1.06
C GLY A 143 7.13 -9.70 2.23
N ARG A 144 6.63 -10.94 2.18
CA ARG A 144 6.09 -11.61 3.36
C ARG A 144 6.52 -13.07 3.42
N VAL A 145 6.72 -13.58 4.63
CA VAL A 145 7.09 -14.97 4.88
C VAL A 145 6.27 -15.53 6.04
N PRO A 146 5.94 -16.83 6.03
CA PRO A 146 5.32 -17.46 7.20
C PRO A 146 6.31 -17.43 8.37
N ALA A 147 5.86 -16.98 9.54
CA ALA A 147 6.67 -16.90 10.75
C ALA A 147 6.31 -18.01 11.75
N SER A 148 5.02 -18.26 11.94
CA SER A 148 4.48 -19.36 12.75
C SER A 148 3.04 -19.66 12.32
N ASP A 149 2.34 -20.56 13.01
CA ASP A 149 0.96 -20.93 12.70
C ASP A 149 0.04 -19.69 12.62
N ASN A 150 -0.46 -19.41 11.41
CA ASN A 150 -1.30 -18.25 11.09
C ASN A 150 -0.67 -16.87 11.35
N VAL A 151 0.66 -16.79 11.47
CA VAL A 151 1.38 -15.51 11.59
C VAL A 151 2.33 -15.33 10.41
N TRP A 152 2.30 -14.14 9.84
CA TRP A 152 3.16 -13.73 8.74
C TRP A 152 4.05 -12.58 9.19
N ALA A 153 5.32 -12.63 8.79
CA ALA A 153 6.23 -11.50 8.87
C ALA A 153 6.22 -10.75 7.53
N VAL A 154 6.02 -9.44 7.58
CA VAL A 154 6.28 -8.50 6.49
C VAL A 154 7.74 -8.08 6.59
N ILE A 155 8.44 -8.12 5.46
CA ILE A 155 9.83 -7.71 5.33
C ILE A 155 9.85 -6.47 4.43
N ASP A 156 10.05 -5.31 5.05
CA ASP A 156 10.19 -4.05 4.33
C ASP A 156 11.67 -3.79 4.02
N ARG A 157 12.00 -3.72 2.73
CA ARG A 157 13.38 -3.56 2.24
C ARG A 157 13.71 -2.13 1.86
N SER A 158 12.84 -1.17 2.15
CA SER A 158 13.08 0.24 1.86
C SER A 158 13.90 0.95 2.94
N GLY A 159 14.14 0.29 4.08
CA GLY A 159 14.95 0.79 5.19
C GLY A 159 16.40 0.32 5.17
N ALA A 160 17.06 0.30 6.33
CA ALA A 160 18.50 0.04 6.45
C ALA A 160 18.92 -1.37 5.97
N LEU A 161 17.98 -2.31 5.94
CA LEU A 161 18.19 -3.69 5.46
C LEU A 161 18.20 -3.82 3.92
N ALA A 162 18.06 -2.73 3.17
CA ALA A 162 18.06 -2.74 1.71
C ALA A 162 19.36 -3.28 1.09
N ARG A 163 20.48 -3.24 1.82
CA ARG A 163 21.82 -3.53 1.29
C ARG A 163 22.50 -4.64 2.07
N ALA A 164 22.79 -5.75 1.39
CA ALA A 164 23.74 -6.73 1.89
C ALA A 164 25.17 -6.15 1.77
N HIS A 165 25.87 -6.05 2.90
CA HIS A 165 27.28 -5.73 2.92
C HIS A 165 28.07 -7.03 3.05
N TRP A 166 29.01 -7.24 2.14
CA TRP A 166 30.00 -8.30 2.29
C TRP A 166 30.99 -7.88 3.38
N GLU A 167 31.08 -8.66 4.45
CA GLU A 167 32.11 -8.53 5.46
C GLU A 167 33.14 -9.64 5.21
N ALA A 168 34.38 -9.25 4.88
CA ALA A 168 35.46 -10.21 4.72
C ALA A 168 35.82 -10.77 6.10
N GLU A 169 35.98 -12.09 6.21
CA GLU A 169 36.42 -12.72 7.46
C GLU A 169 37.75 -12.12 7.93
N ASP A 170 37.82 -11.75 9.20
CA ASP A 170 39.09 -11.37 9.83
C ASP A 170 40.07 -12.56 9.74
N PRO A 171 41.33 -12.33 9.36
CA PRO A 171 42.30 -13.40 9.29
C PRO A 171 42.46 -14.03 10.67
N VAL A 172 42.26 -15.35 10.72
CA VAL A 172 42.52 -16.15 11.91
C VAL A 172 44.03 -16.07 12.22
N GLU A 173 44.41 -15.41 13.31
CA GLU A 173 45.78 -15.43 13.86
C GLU A 173 46.16 -16.82 14.41
#